data_AF-A0A2S2N473-F1
#
_entry.id   AF-A0A2S2N473-F1
#
_cell.length_a   1.000
_cell.length_b   1.000
_cell.length_c   1.000
_cell.angle_alpha   90.00
_cell.angle_beta   90.00
_cell.angle_gamma   90.00
#
_symmetry.space_group_name_H-M   'P 1'
#
loop_
_entity.id
_entity.type
_entity.pdbx_description
1 polymer ?
#
loop_
_entity_poly.entity_id
_entity_poly.type
_entity_poly.pdbx_seq_one_letter_code
_entity_poly.pdbx_strand_id
1 'polypeptide(L)'
;TWVSGHFPPPIRLEFEKVYLPYLLISKKRYAGLCFSGGSGGTPKLDCKGLEAVRRDNCPLAANLVTACLRRILLHRDPQGAVAHAQEVISDLLCNRIDISQLVITKELTRAASAYSAPQAHVALAERWDPKNTQNHPKNPPR
;
A
#
# COMPACT_ATOMS: atom_id res chain seq x y z
N THR A 1 -18.31 22.63 -14.39
CA THR A 1 -18.64 24.06 -14.60
C THR A 1 -20.08 24.38 -14.23
N TRP A 2 -21.09 23.60 -14.64
CA TRP A 2 -22.49 23.82 -14.24
C TRP A 2 -22.72 23.80 -12.71
N VAL A 3 -22.21 22.79 -12.01
CA VAL A 3 -22.36 22.67 -10.55
C VAL A 3 -21.76 23.87 -9.81
N SER A 4 -20.60 24.36 -10.25
CA SER A 4 -19.91 25.49 -9.63
C SER A 4 -20.73 26.78 -9.61
N GLY A 5 -21.67 26.96 -10.56
CA GLY A 5 -22.54 28.14 -10.61
C GLY A 5 -23.58 28.23 -9.49
N HIS A 6 -23.74 27.17 -8.69
CA HIS A 6 -24.68 27.12 -7.57
C HIS A 6 -24.07 27.57 -6.24
N PHE A 7 -22.80 28.00 -6.23
CA PHE A 7 -22.05 28.33 -5.00
C PHE A 7 -21.43 29.74 -5.07
N PRO A 8 -21.28 30.44 -3.93
CA PRO A 8 -20.63 31.74 -3.89
C PRO A 8 -19.13 31.62 -4.21
N PRO A 9 -18.52 32.63 -4.86
CA PRO A 9 -17.07 32.69 -5.03
C PRO A 9 -16.34 32.62 -3.67
N PRO A 10 -15.20 31.91 -3.55
CA PRO A 10 -14.40 31.26 -4.60
C PRO A 10 -14.66 29.76 -4.80
N ILE A 11 -15.82 29.24 -4.39
CA ILE A 11 -16.12 27.79 -4.44
C ILE A 11 -16.25 27.32 -5.90
N ARG A 12 -15.41 26.37 -6.31
CA ARG A 12 -15.42 25.83 -7.68
C ARG A 12 -15.25 24.31 -7.67
N LEU A 13 -16.10 23.62 -8.42
CA LEU A 13 -15.90 22.22 -8.78
C LEU A 13 -15.15 22.11 -10.11
N GLU A 14 -14.09 21.30 -10.12
CA GLU A 14 -13.27 21.04 -11.29
C GLU A 14 -13.28 19.54 -11.63
N PHE A 15 -13.25 19.25 -12.92
CA PHE A 15 -13.08 17.88 -13.39
C PHE A 15 -11.60 17.50 -13.27
N GLU A 16 -11.31 16.38 -12.62
CA GLU A 16 -9.93 15.94 -12.40
C GLU A 16 -9.55 14.76 -13.32
N LYS A 17 -10.37 13.70 -13.34
CA LYS A 17 -10.03 12.41 -13.97
C LYS A 17 -11.25 11.51 -14.15
N VAL A 18 -11.08 10.49 -14.98
CA VAL A 18 -12.02 9.36 -15.14
C VAL A 18 -11.36 8.06 -14.70
N TYR A 19 -12.14 7.15 -14.13
CA TYR A 19 -11.72 5.76 -13.87
C TYR A 19 -12.35 4.80 -14.87
N LEU A 20 -11.53 3.96 -15.53
CA LEU A 20 -12.01 2.88 -16.38
C LEU A 20 -10.96 1.76 -16.60
N PRO A 21 -11.06 0.58 -15.98
CA PRO A 21 -12.11 0.12 -15.06
C PRO A 21 -11.96 0.67 -13.64
N TYR A 22 -13.02 0.50 -12.83
CA TYR A 22 -13.10 0.94 -11.43
C TYR A 22 -13.46 -0.22 -10.50
N LEU A 23 -12.81 -0.28 -9.33
CA LEU A 23 -13.00 -1.30 -8.31
C LEU A 23 -13.17 -0.62 -6.94
N LEU A 24 -14.37 -0.69 -6.39
CA LEU A 24 -14.68 -0.19 -5.05
C LEU A 24 -14.82 -1.38 -4.09
N ILE A 25 -13.97 -1.43 -3.05
CA ILE A 25 -14.01 -2.49 -2.04
C ILE A 25 -14.81 -2.03 -0.82
N SER A 26 -14.44 -0.87 -0.27
CA SER A 26 -15.14 -0.27 0.87
C SER A 26 -14.82 1.22 0.98
N LYS A 27 -15.39 1.89 2.00
CA LYS A 27 -15.13 3.31 2.25
C LYS A 27 -13.62 3.55 2.40
N LYS A 28 -13.10 4.52 1.63
CA LYS A 28 -11.67 4.86 1.54
C LYS A 28 -10.78 3.71 1.02
N ARG A 29 -11.34 2.66 0.41
CA ARG A 29 -10.62 1.52 -0.18
C ARG A 29 -11.09 1.23 -1.60
N TYR A 30 -10.34 1.71 -2.58
CA TYR A 30 -10.68 1.55 -4.00
C TYR A 30 -9.43 1.55 -4.89
N ALA A 31 -9.57 1.00 -6.09
CA ALA A 31 -8.57 1.07 -7.14
C ALA A 31 -9.23 1.29 -8.51
N GLY A 32 -8.47 1.79 -9.47
CA GLY A 32 -8.93 1.91 -10.84
C GLY A 32 -7.83 2.41 -11.76
N LEU A 33 -8.05 2.26 -13.07
CA LEU A 33 -7.20 2.92 -14.05
C LEU A 33 -7.67 4.35 -14.23
N CYS A 34 -6.82 5.29 -13.82
CA CYS A 34 -7.04 6.71 -13.90
C CYS A 34 -6.56 7.26 -15.25
N PHE A 35 -7.43 8.05 -15.89
CA PHE A 35 -7.14 8.83 -17.07
C PHE A 35 -7.25 10.32 -16.71
N SER A 36 -6.13 11.03 -16.80
CA SER A 36 -6.03 12.46 -16.55
C SER A 36 -5.41 13.14 -17.78
N GLY A 37 -6.15 14.02 -18.46
CA GLY A 37 -5.67 14.77 -19.64
C GLY A 37 -6.16 14.23 -20.99
N GLY A 38 -5.84 14.96 -22.08
CA GLY A 38 -6.33 14.73 -23.45
C GLY A 38 -5.88 13.41 -24.10
N SER A 39 -6.36 13.17 -25.34
CA SER A 39 -6.21 11.91 -26.07
C SER A 39 -4.74 11.49 -26.23
N GLY A 40 -4.31 10.47 -25.47
CA GLY A 40 -2.98 9.88 -25.59
C GLY A 40 -2.28 9.52 -24.27
N GLY A 41 -2.83 9.90 -23.12
CA GLY A 41 -2.25 9.53 -21.82
C GLY A 41 -2.40 8.03 -21.52
N THR A 42 -1.28 7.37 -21.17
CA THR A 42 -1.30 5.98 -20.68
C THR A 42 -2.06 5.90 -19.35
N PRO A 43 -3.00 4.95 -19.18
CA PRO A 43 -3.73 4.80 -17.92
C PRO A 43 -2.79 4.50 -16.76
N LYS A 44 -2.98 5.20 -15.64
CA LYS A 44 -2.24 4.95 -14.40
C LYS A 44 -3.10 4.18 -13.41
N LEU A 45 -2.56 3.11 -12.85
CA LEU A 45 -3.20 2.44 -11.71
C LEU A 45 -3.19 3.36 -10.49
N ASP A 46 -4.37 3.79 -10.03
CA ASP A 46 -4.54 4.48 -8.75
C ASP A 46 -5.09 3.50 -7.71
N CYS A 47 -4.48 3.51 -6.52
CA CYS A 47 -4.84 2.66 -5.38
C CYS A 47 -5.01 3.55 -4.16
N LYS A 48 -6.19 3.55 -3.55
CA LYS A 48 -6.49 4.33 -2.34
C LYS A 48 -6.84 3.41 -1.19
N GLY A 49 -6.07 3.50 -0.10
CA GLY A 49 -6.31 2.76 1.14
C GLY A 49 -6.16 1.23 1.06
N LEU A 50 -5.65 0.72 -0.07
CA LEU A 50 -5.34 -0.70 -0.25
C LEU A 50 -3.97 -1.06 0.32
N GLU A 51 -3.76 -2.34 0.57
CA GLU A 51 -2.51 -2.87 1.14
C GLU A 51 -1.27 -2.54 0.28
N ALA A 52 -1.46 -2.31 -1.03
CA ALA A 52 -0.42 -1.87 -1.96
C ALA A 52 0.23 -0.51 -1.62
N VAL A 53 -0.48 0.38 -0.91
CA VAL A 53 0.01 1.73 -0.56
C VAL A 53 0.21 1.92 0.94
N ARG A 54 0.00 0.86 1.72
CA ARG A 54 0.17 0.84 3.16
C ARG A 54 1.59 0.43 3.54
N ARG A 55 2.13 1.05 4.58
CA ARG A 55 3.53 0.84 5.02
C ARG A 55 3.66 -0.12 6.21
N ASP A 56 2.54 -0.54 6.78
CA ASP A 56 2.49 -1.42 7.95
C ASP A 56 2.50 -2.92 7.60
N ASN A 57 2.74 -3.24 6.32
CA ASN A 57 2.82 -4.60 5.77
C ASN A 57 4.21 -4.89 5.21
N CYS A 58 4.49 -6.16 4.93
CA CYS A 58 5.72 -6.55 4.26
C CYS A 58 5.71 -6.16 2.76
N PRO A 59 6.88 -5.87 2.15
CA PRO A 59 6.99 -5.57 0.73
C PRO A 59 6.37 -6.65 -0.18
N LEU A 60 6.49 -7.93 0.19
CA LEU A 60 5.89 -9.04 -0.57
C LEU A 60 4.39 -8.84 -0.79
N ALA A 61 3.66 -8.51 0.27
CA ALA A 61 2.21 -8.33 0.20
C ALA A 61 1.83 -7.12 -0.68
N ALA A 62 2.53 -5.99 -0.54
CA ALA A 62 2.28 -4.81 -1.34
C ALA A 62 2.56 -5.06 -2.84
N ASN A 63 3.65 -5.76 -3.13
CA ASN A 63 4.04 -6.15 -4.48
C ASN A 63 3.03 -7.12 -5.12
N LEU A 64 2.63 -8.16 -4.37
CA LEU A 64 1.63 -9.14 -4.81
C LEU A 64 0.30 -8.47 -5.15
N VAL A 65 -0.24 -7.63 -4.26
CA VAL A 65 -1.50 -6.92 -4.51
C VAL A 65 -1.39 -6.00 -5.72
N THR A 66 -0.28 -5.27 -5.86
CA THR A 66 -0.04 -4.40 -7.02
C THR A 66 0.01 -5.19 -8.32
N ALA A 67 0.71 -6.33 -8.35
CA ALA A 67 0.81 -7.19 -9.53
C ALA A 67 -0.55 -7.79 -9.92
N CYS A 68 -1.32 -8.29 -8.95
CA CYS A 68 -2.66 -8.81 -9.18
C CYS A 68 -3.61 -7.72 -9.71
N LEU A 69 -3.59 -6.53 -9.11
CA LEU A 69 -4.41 -5.40 -9.60
C LEU A 69 -4.04 -4.99 -11.03
N ARG A 70 -2.75 -5.01 -11.40
CA ARG A 70 -2.33 -4.76 -12.78
C ARG A 70 -2.88 -5.83 -13.72
N ARG A 71 -2.74 -7.11 -13.40
CA ARG A 71 -3.27 -8.21 -14.23
C ARG A 71 -4.79 -8.11 -14.42
N ILE A 72 -5.52 -7.82 -13.36
CA ILE A 72 -6.99 -7.70 -13.41
C ILE A 72 -7.43 -6.44 -14.17
N LEU A 73 -6.89 -5.27 -13.83
CA LEU A 73 -7.41 -4.00 -14.33
C LEU A 73 -6.81 -3.60 -15.69
N LEU A 74 -5.53 -3.88 -15.92
CA LEU A 74 -4.83 -3.55 -17.17
C LEU A 74 -4.98 -4.66 -18.22
N HIS A 75 -4.69 -5.91 -17.84
CA HIS A 75 -4.68 -7.03 -18.78
C HIS A 75 -6.02 -7.76 -18.88
N ARG A 76 -6.98 -7.46 -18.00
CA ARG A 76 -8.29 -8.13 -17.91
C ARG A 76 -8.16 -9.66 -17.80
N ASP A 77 -7.15 -10.10 -17.06
CA ASP A 77 -6.81 -11.50 -16.86
C ASP A 77 -6.86 -11.90 -15.38
N PRO A 78 -8.03 -12.27 -14.86
CA PRO A 78 -8.16 -12.78 -13.50
C PRO A 78 -7.44 -14.12 -13.29
N GLN A 79 -7.36 -14.96 -14.31
CA GLN A 79 -6.73 -16.29 -14.18
C GLN A 79 -5.21 -16.15 -14.05
N GLY A 80 -4.59 -15.27 -14.82
CA GLY A 80 -3.17 -14.94 -14.63
C GLY A 80 -2.88 -14.29 -13.29
N ALA A 81 -3.83 -13.55 -12.69
CA ALA A 81 -3.69 -13.05 -11.33
C ALA A 81 -3.74 -14.19 -10.29
N VAL A 82 -4.63 -15.16 -10.45
CA VAL A 82 -4.70 -16.36 -9.60
C VAL A 82 -3.41 -17.18 -9.72
N ALA A 83 -2.96 -17.47 -10.94
CA ALA A 83 -1.73 -18.24 -11.17
C ALA A 83 -0.50 -17.55 -10.55
N HIS A 84 -0.39 -16.22 -10.71
CA HIS A 84 0.69 -15.46 -10.08
C HIS A 84 0.65 -15.51 -8.55
N ALA A 85 -0.55 -15.41 -7.95
CA ALA A 85 -0.68 -15.55 -6.50
C ALA A 85 -0.29 -16.95 -6.01
N GLN A 86 -0.67 -18.00 -6.73
CA GLN A 86 -0.28 -19.38 -6.43
C GLN A 86 1.24 -19.58 -6.52
N GLU A 87 1.89 -19.02 -7.53
CA GLU A 87 3.35 -19.05 -7.69
C GLU A 87 4.06 -18.39 -6.50
N VAL A 88 3.64 -17.18 -6.12
CA VAL A 88 4.22 -16.46 -4.97
C VAL A 88 4.03 -17.24 -3.67
N ILE A 89 2.87 -17.86 -3.46
CA ILE A 89 2.61 -18.73 -2.30
C ILE A 89 3.52 -19.96 -2.33
N SER A 90 3.68 -20.59 -3.49
CA SER A 90 4.56 -21.75 -3.65
C SER A 90 6.02 -21.39 -3.33
N ASP A 91 6.51 -20.26 -3.84
CA ASP A 91 7.87 -19.79 -3.57
C ASP A 91 8.11 -19.50 -2.09
N LEU A 92 7.10 -18.91 -1.42
CA LEU A 92 7.15 -18.68 0.01
C LEU A 92 7.28 -20.00 0.79
N LEU A 93 6.46 -20.99 0.47
CA LEU A 93 6.47 -22.30 1.15
C LEU A 93 7.72 -23.12 0.84
N CYS A 94 8.32 -22.93 -0.33
CA CYS A 94 9.57 -23.56 -0.73
C CYS A 94 10.82 -22.79 -0.25
N ASN A 95 10.68 -21.77 0.61
CA ASN A 95 11.78 -20.94 1.11
C ASN A 95 12.60 -20.27 -0.02
N ARG A 96 11.95 -19.90 -1.13
CA ARG A 96 12.58 -19.25 -2.29
C ARG A 96 12.39 -17.72 -2.31
N ILE A 97 11.87 -17.14 -1.22
CA ILE A 97 11.65 -15.71 -1.07
C ILE A 97 12.77 -15.09 -0.25
N ASP A 98 13.30 -13.97 -0.74
CA ASP A 98 14.30 -13.19 -0.03
C ASP A 98 13.72 -12.55 1.25
N ILE A 99 14.49 -12.57 2.33
CA ILE A 99 14.07 -12.07 3.64
C ILE A 99 13.72 -10.58 3.60
N SER A 100 14.34 -9.77 2.72
CA SER A 100 13.98 -8.35 2.58
C SER A 100 12.50 -8.14 2.22
N GLN A 101 11.88 -9.10 1.55
CA GLN A 101 10.46 -9.05 1.19
C GLN A 101 9.54 -9.33 2.38
N LEU A 102 10.08 -9.85 3.48
CA LEU A 102 9.36 -10.23 4.69
C LEU A 102 9.55 -9.22 5.83
N VAL A 103 10.38 -8.19 5.64
CA VAL A 103 10.63 -7.16 6.66
C VAL A 103 9.37 -6.32 6.87
N ILE A 104 9.00 -6.10 8.13
CA ILE A 104 7.87 -5.24 8.54
C ILE A 104 8.43 -4.12 9.41
N THR A 105 8.13 -2.88 9.06
CA THR A 105 8.54 -1.69 9.82
C THR A 105 7.35 -1.09 10.55
N LYS A 106 7.53 -0.72 11.82
CA LYS A 106 6.51 -0.01 12.61
C LYS A 106 7.16 1.08 13.45
N GLU A 107 6.56 2.26 13.39
CA GLU A 107 7.05 3.43 14.09
C GLU A 107 6.84 3.30 15.61
N LEU A 108 7.90 3.56 16.36
CA LEU A 108 7.85 3.66 17.81
C LEU A 108 7.44 5.08 18.22
N THR A 109 6.14 5.28 18.45
CA THR A 109 5.54 6.60 18.68
C THR A 109 5.79 7.20 20.07
N ARG A 110 6.18 6.36 21.03
CA ARG A 110 6.42 6.73 22.44
C ARG A 110 7.45 5.79 23.05
N ALA A 111 7.96 6.09 24.23
CA ALA A 111 8.82 5.16 24.96
C ALA A 111 8.11 3.82 25.15
N ALA A 112 8.86 2.71 25.10
CA ALA A 112 8.31 1.36 25.21
C ALA A 112 7.42 1.18 26.46
N SER A 113 7.87 1.74 27.59
CA SER A 113 7.15 1.77 28.86
C SER A 113 5.83 2.56 28.87
N ALA A 114 5.59 3.41 27.87
CA ALA A 114 4.38 4.23 27.76
C ALA A 114 3.28 3.59 26.89
N TYR A 115 3.51 2.39 26.36
CA TYR A 115 2.50 1.62 25.66
C TYR A 115 1.61 0.89 26.67
N SER A 116 0.29 1.05 26.55
CA SER A 116 -0.68 0.40 27.43
C SER A 116 -0.88 -1.09 27.11
N ALA A 117 -0.51 -1.53 25.91
CA ALA A 117 -0.67 -2.90 25.45
C ALA A 117 0.63 -3.40 24.81
N PRO A 118 1.00 -4.68 24.99
CA PRO A 118 2.18 -5.25 24.39
C PRO A 118 2.05 -5.29 22.87
N GLN A 119 3.04 -4.74 22.17
CA GLN A 119 3.14 -4.75 20.71
C GLN A 119 4.46 -5.38 20.27
N ALA A 120 4.46 -6.12 19.17
CA ALA A 120 5.63 -6.88 18.72
C ALA A 120 6.91 -6.02 18.54
N HIS A 121 6.78 -4.85 17.90
CA HIS A 121 7.93 -3.93 17.70
C HIS A 121 8.41 -3.28 19.00
N VAL A 122 7.52 -3.09 19.98
CA VAL A 122 7.87 -2.58 21.31
C VAL A 122 8.67 -3.63 22.08
N ALA A 123 8.18 -4.87 22.13
CA ALA A 123 8.89 -5.98 22.77
C ALA A 123 10.25 -6.26 22.10
N LEU A 124 10.34 -6.12 20.78
CA LEU A 124 11.61 -6.20 20.05
C LEU A 124 12.57 -5.08 20.48
N ALA A 125 12.08 -3.83 20.56
CA ALA A 125 12.88 -2.69 20.98
C ALA A 125 13.36 -2.80 22.45
N GLU A 126 12.53 -3.32 23.35
CA GLU A 126 12.90 -3.57 24.76
C GLU A 126 13.96 -4.66 24.91
N ARG A 127 13.89 -5.72 24.08
CA ARG A 127 14.86 -6.82 24.07
C ARG A 127 16.17 -6.46 23.36
N TRP A 128 16.19 -5.35 22.61
CA TRP A 128 17.35 -4.93 21.85
C TRP A 128 18.43 -4.39 22.79
N ASP A 129 19.56 -5.10 22.94
CA ASP A 129 20.66 -4.69 23.82
C ASP A 129 21.50 -3.57 23.17
N PRO A 130 21.60 -2.37 23.78
CA PRO A 130 22.43 -1.28 23.29
C PRO A 130 23.94 -1.56 23.29
N LYS A 131 24.41 -2.66 23.90
CA LYS A 131 25.84 -3.05 23.91
C LYS A 131 26.30 -3.74 22.62
N ASN A 132 25.40 -4.06 21.68
CA ASN A 132 25.75 -4.61 20.37
C ASN A 132 25.73 -3.49 19.30
N THR A 133 26.85 -2.78 19.19
CA THR A 133 27.02 -1.41 18.62
C THR A 133 27.14 -1.32 17.10
N GLN A 134 26.20 -1.86 16.32
CA GLN A 134 26.20 -1.62 14.87
C GLN A 134 24.97 -0.91 14.30
N ASN A 135 23.79 -1.00 14.92
CA ASN A 135 22.56 -0.42 14.35
C ASN A 135 21.62 0.15 15.41
N HIS A 136 21.94 1.34 15.95
CA HIS A 136 21.02 2.05 16.82
C HIS A 136 19.86 2.67 16.02
N PRO A 137 18.61 2.35 16.33
CA PRO A 137 17.46 3.04 15.76
C PRO A 137 17.41 4.48 16.32
N LYS A 138 17.72 5.49 15.48
CA LYS A 138 17.72 6.93 15.84
C LYS A 138 16.29 7.49 15.95
N ASN A 139 16.05 8.35 16.94
CA ASN A 139 14.71 8.78 17.35
C ASN A 139 13.99 9.75 16.36
N PRO A 140 12.68 9.59 16.11
CA PRO A 140 11.91 8.36 16.31
C PRO A 140 12.27 7.36 15.20
N PRO A 141 12.67 6.12 15.52
CA PRO A 141 13.06 5.16 14.51
C PRO A 141 11.84 4.43 13.94
N ARG A 142 11.98 3.99 12.69
CA ARG A 142 11.01 3.14 11.98
C ARG A 142 11.53 1.72 11.81
#